data_AF-A0A535WRG4-F1
#
_entry.id   AF-A0A535WRG4-F1
#
_cell.length_a   1.000
_cell.length_b   1.000
_cell.length_c   1.000
_cell.angle_alpha   90.00
_cell.angle_beta   90.00
_cell.angle_gamma   90.00
#
_symmetry.space_group_name_H-M   'P 1'
#
loop_
_entity.id
_entity.type
_entity.pdbx_description
1 polymer ?
#
loop_
_entity_poly.entity_id
_entity_poly.type
_entity_poly.pdbx_seq_one_letter_code
_entity_poly.pdbx_strand_id
1 'polypeptide(L)'
;MFRPIVRLWLLIFVPFAILPFSFISGIVVPHTALWGHAVFHLIYLPIAAAACWALWRFVREPSNLALRVIGALMLLCQTSFLFGHAGELVSVVQRGFLSAPESIFSENPHMFFASFAVLGIVSSEVLLIVLTVTAAVQRLLRRSRRVTGGEAANSA
;
A
#
# COMPACT_ATOMS: atom_id res chain seq x y z
N MET A 1 12.70 -6.62 -12.04
CA MET A 1 11.33 -6.05 -12.11
C MET A 1 10.26 -6.87 -11.40
N PHE A 2 10.03 -8.16 -11.72
CA PHE A 2 8.94 -8.92 -11.04
C PHE A 2 9.17 -9.10 -9.54
N ARG A 3 10.42 -9.35 -9.09
CA ARG A 3 10.73 -9.50 -7.65
C ARG A 3 10.36 -8.25 -6.82
N PRO A 4 10.72 -7.01 -7.23
CA PRO A 4 10.22 -5.80 -6.59
C PRO A 4 8.69 -5.70 -6.54
N ILE A 5 7.99 -6.02 -7.63
CA ILE A 5 6.52 -5.96 -7.68
C ILE A 5 5.90 -6.96 -6.70
N VAL A 6 6.42 -8.19 -6.62
CA VAL A 6 5.95 -9.18 -5.62
C VAL A 6 6.16 -8.66 -4.19
N ARG A 7 7.28 -8.00 -3.90
CA ARG A 7 7.49 -7.36 -2.60
C ARG A 7 6.44 -6.29 -2.31
N LEU A 8 6.03 -5.50 -3.31
CA LEU A 8 4.96 -4.51 -3.15
C LEU A 8 3.61 -5.19 -2.86
N TRP A 9 3.29 -6.32 -3.50
CA TRP A 9 2.11 -7.12 -3.15
C TRP A 9 2.13 -7.60 -1.69
N LEU A 10 3.28 -8.08 -1.23
CA LEU A 10 3.43 -8.53 0.16
C LEU A 10 3.35 -7.39 1.19
N LEU A 11 3.77 -6.17 0.81
CA LEU A 11 3.83 -5.03 1.73
C LEU A 11 2.59 -4.13 1.69
N ILE A 12 1.79 -4.17 0.62
CA ILE A 12 0.64 -3.30 0.41
C ILE A 12 -0.64 -4.14 0.47
N PHE A 13 -0.82 -5.03 -0.51
CA PHE A 13 -2.05 -5.81 -0.65
C PHE A 13 -2.28 -6.81 0.48
N VAL A 14 -1.27 -7.59 0.86
CA VAL A 14 -1.46 -8.63 1.90
C VAL A 14 -1.89 -8.04 3.26
N PRO A 15 -1.22 -7.00 3.78
CA PRO A 15 -1.69 -6.30 4.98
C PRO A 15 -3.11 -5.75 4.84
N PHE A 16 -3.46 -5.18 3.68
CA PHE A 16 -4.79 -4.66 3.41
C PHE A 16 -5.87 -5.75 3.39
N ALA A 17 -5.55 -6.91 2.82
CA ALA A 17 -6.47 -8.03 2.69
C ALA A 17 -6.63 -8.83 4.00
N ILE A 18 -5.70 -8.71 4.95
CA ILE A 18 -5.69 -9.52 6.18
C ILE A 18 -6.04 -8.69 7.40
N LEU A 19 -5.32 -7.59 7.65
CA LEU A 19 -5.39 -6.89 8.94
C LEU A 19 -6.77 -6.29 9.21
N PRO A 20 -7.39 -5.49 8.32
CA PRO A 20 -8.73 -4.94 8.57
C PRO A 20 -9.74 -6.03 8.89
N PHE A 21 -9.78 -7.11 8.10
CA PHE A 21 -10.73 -8.20 8.30
C PHE A 21 -10.47 -9.00 9.57
N SER A 22 -9.21 -9.17 9.98
CA SER A 22 -8.85 -9.87 11.22
C SER A 22 -9.27 -9.10 12.47
N PHE A 23 -9.19 -7.77 12.42
CA PHE A 23 -9.63 -6.90 13.51
C PHE A 23 -11.15 -6.68 13.49
N ILE A 24 -11.77 -6.53 12.32
CA ILE A 24 -13.22 -6.35 12.19
C ILE A 24 -13.98 -7.62 12.53
N SER A 25 -13.44 -8.82 12.26
CA SER A 25 -14.11 -10.11 12.53
C SER A 25 -14.13 -10.53 14.00
N GLY A 26 -13.46 -9.78 14.88
CA GLY A 26 -13.42 -10.11 16.30
C GLY A 26 -12.43 -11.23 16.66
N ILE A 27 -11.73 -11.79 15.66
CA ILE A 27 -10.80 -12.92 15.83
C ILE A 27 -9.58 -12.51 16.67
N VAL A 28 -9.04 -11.32 16.42
CA VAL A 28 -7.83 -10.82 17.10
C VAL A 28 -8.17 -10.04 18.37
N VAL A 29 -9.24 -9.24 18.33
CA VAL A 29 -9.71 -8.41 19.44
C VAL A 29 -11.23 -8.42 19.45
N PRO A 30 -11.91 -8.62 20.59
CA PRO A 30 -13.38 -8.53 20.65
C PRO A 30 -13.89 -7.21 20.05
N HIS A 31 -15.02 -7.22 19.35
CA HIS A 31 -15.54 -6.01 18.69
C HIS A 31 -15.82 -4.85 19.66
N THR A 32 -16.07 -5.16 20.93
CA THR A 32 -16.30 -4.18 22.00
C THR A 32 -15.01 -3.57 22.55
N ALA A 33 -13.85 -4.13 22.21
CA ALA A 33 -12.55 -3.69 22.71
C ALA A 33 -11.92 -2.64 21.77
N LEU A 34 -12.23 -1.37 22.04
CA LEU A 34 -11.75 -0.20 21.28
C LEU A 34 -10.22 -0.09 21.21
N TRP A 35 -9.49 -0.67 22.17
CA TRP A 35 -8.02 -0.74 22.13
C TRP A 35 -7.48 -1.48 20.90
N GLY A 36 -8.28 -2.38 20.31
CA GLY A 36 -7.92 -3.09 19.09
C GLY A 36 -7.65 -2.17 17.92
N HIS A 37 -8.39 -1.05 17.82
CA HIS A 37 -8.13 -0.03 16.81
C HIS A 37 -6.72 0.56 16.98
N ALA A 38 -6.33 0.97 18.19
CA ALA A 38 -5.00 1.53 18.44
C ALA A 38 -3.88 0.53 18.09
N VAL A 39 -4.06 -0.75 18.43
CA VAL A 39 -3.10 -1.82 18.09
C VAL A 39 -3.02 -2.05 16.59
N PHE A 40 -4.15 -1.98 15.87
CA PHE A 40 -4.16 -2.04 14.41
C PHE A 40 -3.25 -0.95 13.80
N HIS A 41 -3.34 0.30 14.26
CA HIS A 41 -2.44 1.38 13.81
C HIS A 41 -0.97 1.10 14.13
N LEU A 42 -0.66 0.62 15.34
CA LEU A 42 0.71 0.29 15.74
C LEU A 42 1.35 -0.79 14.87
N ILE A 43 0.56 -1.75 14.39
CA ILE A 43 1.04 -2.81 13.49
C ILE A 43 1.15 -2.28 12.05
N TYR A 44 0.18 -1.49 11.58
CA TYR A 44 0.14 -1.06 10.18
C TYR A 44 1.20 0.00 9.85
N LEU A 45 1.51 0.90 10.79
CA LEU A 45 2.50 1.97 10.59
C LEU A 45 3.89 1.47 10.12
N PRO A 46 4.56 0.51 10.80
CA PRO A 46 5.86 0.02 10.34
C PRO A 46 5.78 -0.68 8.98
N ILE A 47 4.66 -1.35 8.68
CA ILE A 47 4.42 -1.99 7.38
C ILE A 47 4.31 -0.93 6.29
N ALA A 48 3.51 0.11 6.51
CA ALA A 48 3.33 1.23 5.58
C ALA A 48 4.66 1.98 5.35
N ALA A 49 5.46 2.18 6.40
CA ALA A 49 6.79 2.78 6.27
C ALA A 49 7.73 1.91 5.41
N ALA A 50 7.71 0.59 5.60
CA ALA A 50 8.46 -0.35 4.78
C ALA A 50 7.98 -0.35 3.31
N ALA A 51 6.67 -0.24 3.07
CA ALA A 51 6.09 -0.10 1.74
C ALA A 51 6.55 1.18 1.03
N CYS A 52 6.51 2.33 1.73
CA CYS A 52 7.06 3.61 1.24
C CYS A 52 8.54 3.48 0.87
N TRP A 53 9.34 2.86 1.73
CA TRP A 53 10.76 2.64 1.44
C TRP A 53 10.99 1.74 0.23
N ALA A 54 10.22 0.65 0.10
CA ALA A 54 10.28 -0.25 -1.04
C ALA A 54 9.88 0.46 -2.35
N LEU A 55 8.85 1.31 -2.33
CA LEU A 55 8.43 2.13 -3.46
C LEU A 55 9.47 3.18 -3.83
N TRP A 56 10.07 3.86 -2.86
CA TRP A 56 11.15 4.80 -3.11
C TRP A 56 12.35 4.13 -3.80
N ARG A 57 12.73 2.92 -3.37
CA ARG A 57 13.76 2.12 -4.04
C ARG A 57 13.33 1.75 -5.46
N PHE A 58 12.10 1.29 -5.63
CA PHE A 58 11.53 0.91 -6.93
C PHE A 58 11.57 2.07 -7.95
N VAL A 59 11.20 3.29 -7.55
CA VAL A 59 11.19 4.47 -8.43
C VAL A 59 12.60 4.91 -8.86
N ARG A 60 13.61 4.65 -8.02
CA ARG A 60 15.02 4.97 -8.29
C ARG A 60 15.73 3.91 -9.13
N GLU A 61 15.21 2.69 -9.20
CA GLU A 61 15.77 1.66 -10.07
C GLU A 61 15.59 2.03 -11.56
N PRO A 62 16.59 1.79 -12.42
CA PRO A 62 16.44 1.99 -13.85
C PRO A 62 15.33 1.09 -14.42
N SER A 63 14.24 1.70 -14.88
CA SER A 63 13.13 0.99 -15.52
C SER A 63 12.46 1.87 -16.59
N ASN A 64 11.45 1.32 -17.27
CA ASN A 64 10.61 2.10 -18.18
C ASN A 64 9.91 3.25 -17.43
N LEU A 65 9.78 4.41 -18.09
CA LEU A 65 9.19 5.63 -17.54
C LEU A 65 7.78 5.39 -16.95
N ALA A 66 6.93 4.64 -17.65
CA ALA A 66 5.56 4.39 -17.20
C ALA A 66 5.53 3.71 -15.81
N LEU A 67 6.42 2.74 -15.58
CA LEU A 67 6.51 2.05 -14.29
C LEU A 67 7.02 2.96 -13.18
N ARG A 68 7.95 3.87 -13.50
CA ARG A 68 8.46 4.86 -12.53
C ARG A 68 7.37 5.86 -12.15
N VAL A 69 6.57 6.31 -13.11
CA VAL A 69 5.44 7.20 -12.86
C VAL A 69 4.40 6.50 -11.98
N ILE A 70 3.99 5.28 -12.33
CA ILE A 70 3.04 4.51 -11.50
C ILE A 70 3.61 4.30 -10.09
N GLY A 71 4.88 3.90 -9.97
CA GLY A 71 5.55 3.73 -8.68
C GLY A 71 5.64 5.02 -7.86
N ALA A 72 5.84 6.18 -8.51
CA ALA A 72 5.87 7.48 -7.84
C ALA A 72 4.49 7.92 -7.35
N LEU A 73 3.44 7.68 -8.14
CA LEU A 73 2.06 7.89 -7.72
C LEU A 73 1.70 6.98 -6.54
N MET A 74 2.10 5.70 -6.59
CA MET A 74 1.94 4.79 -5.46
C MET A 74 2.68 5.28 -4.21
N LEU A 75 3.89 5.82 -4.36
CA LEU A 75 4.65 6.38 -3.23
C LEU A 75 3.91 7.56 -2.59
N LEU A 76 3.30 8.44 -3.40
CA LEU A 76 2.45 9.51 -2.91
C LEU A 76 1.24 8.96 -2.13
N CYS A 77 0.53 7.97 -2.70
CA CYS A 77 -0.62 7.34 -2.07
C CYS A 77 -0.25 6.63 -0.74
N GLN A 78 0.87 5.91 -0.70
CA GLN A 78 1.36 5.25 0.52
C GLN A 78 1.87 6.24 1.57
N THR A 79 2.41 7.39 1.15
CA THR A 79 2.78 8.46 2.07
C THR A 79 1.53 9.11 2.68
N SER A 80 0.50 9.36 1.87
CA SER A 80 -0.81 9.80 2.35
C SER A 80 -1.42 8.80 3.33
N PHE A 81 -1.32 7.51 3.01
CA PHE A 81 -1.79 6.43 3.88
C PHE A 81 -1.08 6.40 5.23
N LEU A 82 0.25 6.47 5.22
CA LEU A 82 1.08 6.52 6.43
C LEU A 82 0.75 7.76 7.28
N PHE A 83 0.57 8.91 6.64
CA PHE A 83 0.16 10.15 7.30
C PHE A 83 -1.22 10.02 7.97
N GLY A 84 -2.20 9.46 7.28
CA GLY A 84 -3.53 9.18 7.84
C GLY A 84 -3.45 8.28 9.07
N HIS A 85 -2.78 7.13 8.96
CA HIS A 85 -2.62 6.22 10.10
C HIS A 85 -1.93 6.86 11.30
N ALA A 86 -0.90 7.67 11.06
CA ALA A 86 -0.17 8.35 12.13
C ALA A 86 -1.05 9.41 12.82
N GLY A 87 -1.80 10.20 12.03
CA GLY A 87 -2.69 11.21 12.57
C GLY A 87 -3.88 10.65 13.34
N GLU A 88 -4.47 9.55 12.87
CA GLU A 88 -5.50 8.80 13.63
C GLU A 88 -4.93 8.32 14.97
N LEU A 89 -3.75 7.69 14.96
CA LEU A 89 -3.11 7.20 16.18
C LEU A 89 -2.80 8.34 17.16
N VAL A 90 -2.28 9.48 16.67
CA VAL A 90 -2.03 10.65 17.51
C VAL A 90 -3.33 11.16 18.14
N SER A 91 -4.41 11.22 17.38
CA SER A 91 -5.73 11.63 17.89
C SER A 91 -6.18 10.70 19.02
N VAL A 92 -6.03 9.39 18.85
CA VAL A 92 -6.35 8.37 19.87
C VAL A 92 -5.45 8.48 21.10
N VAL A 93 -4.14 8.67 20.91
CA VAL A 93 -3.17 8.83 22.01
C VAL A 93 -3.49 10.05 22.87
N GLN A 94 -3.85 11.17 22.25
CA GLN A 94 -4.22 12.41 22.96
C GLN A 94 -5.46 12.26 23.85
N ARG A 95 -6.28 11.22 23.63
CA ARG A 95 -7.55 11.01 24.33
C ARG A 95 -7.59 9.76 25.22
N GLY A 96 -6.43 9.28 25.63
CA GLY A 96 -6.33 8.14 26.55
C GLY A 96 -5.93 6.81 25.89
N PHE A 97 -5.54 6.84 24.61
CA PHE A 97 -4.92 5.74 23.89
C PHE A 97 -5.74 4.43 23.93
N LEU A 98 -5.34 3.44 24.74
CA LEU A 98 -6.07 2.16 24.88
C LEU A 98 -7.41 2.32 25.60
N SER A 99 -7.62 3.43 26.32
CA SER A 99 -8.85 3.77 27.03
C SER A 99 -9.60 4.93 26.36
N ALA A 100 -9.29 5.24 25.10
CA ALA A 100 -9.94 6.32 24.38
C ALA A 100 -11.47 6.07 24.28
N PRO A 101 -12.30 7.11 24.50
CA PRO A 101 -13.74 6.99 24.42
C PRO A 101 -14.20 6.76 22.98
N GLU A 102 -15.30 6.05 22.80
CA GLU A 102 -15.87 5.74 21.48
C GLU A 102 -16.19 6.99 20.65
N SER A 103 -16.50 8.12 21.30
CA SER A 103 -16.80 9.38 20.63
C SER A 103 -15.70 9.81 19.66
N ILE A 104 -14.44 9.42 19.90
CA ILE A 104 -13.31 9.80 19.06
C ILE A 104 -13.45 9.35 17.61
N PHE A 105 -14.11 8.22 17.37
CA PHE A 105 -14.31 7.66 16.04
C PHE A 105 -15.34 8.42 15.19
N SER A 106 -15.95 9.46 15.78
CA SER A 106 -16.91 10.34 15.11
C SER A 106 -16.42 11.80 15.07
N GLU A 107 -15.23 12.08 15.58
CA GLU A 107 -14.72 13.44 15.72
C GLU A 107 -13.83 13.87 14.55
N ASN A 108 -13.83 15.19 14.29
CA ASN A 108 -13.20 15.78 13.13
C ASN A 108 -11.71 15.41 12.93
N PRO A 109 -10.83 15.42 13.95
CA PRO A 109 -9.44 15.05 13.74
C PRO A 109 -9.27 13.59 13.28
N HIS A 110 -9.97 12.66 13.93
CA HIS A 110 -9.91 11.24 13.58
C HIS A 110 -10.45 11.00 12.16
N MET A 111 -11.64 11.50 11.86
CA MET A 111 -12.28 11.33 10.55
C MET A 111 -11.50 12.00 9.40
N PHE A 112 -10.86 13.13 9.67
CA PHE A 112 -9.98 13.81 8.71
C PHE A 112 -8.81 12.90 8.33
N PHE A 113 -8.07 12.37 9.31
CA PHE A 113 -6.92 11.51 9.04
C PHE A 113 -7.34 10.15 8.45
N ALA A 114 -8.46 9.59 8.89
CA ALA A 114 -9.03 8.37 8.34
C ALA A 114 -9.31 8.49 6.84
N SER A 115 -9.73 9.67 6.38
CA SER A 115 -9.95 9.93 4.94
C SER A 115 -8.65 9.79 4.14
N PHE A 116 -7.52 10.29 4.65
CA PHE A 116 -6.20 10.13 4.00
C PHE A 116 -5.72 8.68 4.02
N ALA A 117 -5.98 7.96 5.11
CA ALA A 117 -5.66 6.54 5.21
C ALA A 117 -6.44 5.74 4.15
N VAL A 118 -7.77 5.80 4.19
CA VAL A 118 -8.63 5.04 3.29
C VAL A 118 -8.35 5.36 1.81
N LEU A 119 -8.30 6.64 1.45
CA LEU A 119 -8.04 7.04 0.06
C LEU A 119 -6.63 6.64 -0.39
N GLY A 120 -5.64 6.77 0.49
CA GLY A 120 -4.25 6.40 0.21
C GLY A 120 -4.11 4.90 -0.09
N ILE A 121 -4.68 4.02 0.74
CA ILE A 121 -4.56 2.57 0.53
C ILE A 121 -5.36 2.10 -0.69
N VAL A 122 -6.62 2.50 -0.83
CA VAL A 122 -7.46 2.09 -1.98
C VAL A 122 -6.83 2.51 -3.31
N SER A 123 -6.34 3.75 -3.40
CA SER A 123 -5.64 4.21 -4.61
C SER A 123 -4.36 3.42 -4.86
N SER A 124 -3.65 3.05 -3.81
CA SER A 124 -2.43 2.23 -3.93
C SER A 124 -2.72 0.83 -4.45
N GLU A 125 -3.82 0.20 -4.03
CA GLU A 125 -4.22 -1.13 -4.52
C GLU A 125 -4.54 -1.09 -6.02
N VAL A 126 -5.32 -0.09 -6.46
CA VAL A 126 -5.62 0.10 -7.88
C VAL A 126 -4.33 0.29 -8.68
N LEU A 127 -3.43 1.16 -8.21
CA LEU A 127 -2.16 1.41 -8.87
C LEU A 127 -1.22 0.19 -8.86
N LEU A 128 -1.26 -0.66 -7.83
CA LEU A 128 -0.49 -1.90 -7.77
C LEU A 128 -0.93 -2.90 -8.85
N ILE A 129 -2.24 -3.00 -9.08
CA ILE A 129 -2.79 -3.80 -10.19
C ILE A 129 -2.31 -3.22 -11.52
N VAL A 130 -2.46 -1.91 -11.72
CA VAL A 130 -2.00 -1.22 -12.95
C VAL A 130 -0.51 -1.42 -13.19
N LEU A 131 0.33 -1.31 -12.15
CA LEU A 131 1.77 -1.55 -12.21
C LEU A 131 2.08 -2.99 -12.66
N THR A 132 1.37 -3.95 -12.08
CA THR A 132 1.55 -5.39 -12.35
C THR A 132 1.18 -5.71 -13.80
N VAL A 133 0.03 -5.23 -14.27
CA VAL A 133 -0.42 -5.40 -15.66
C VAL A 133 0.55 -4.72 -16.62
N THR A 134 0.97 -3.49 -16.34
CA THR A 134 1.92 -2.73 -17.18
C THR A 134 3.25 -3.49 -17.30
N ALA A 135 3.76 -4.02 -16.18
CA ALA A 135 4.99 -4.81 -16.17
C ALA A 135 4.85 -6.13 -16.96
N ALA A 136 3.70 -6.80 -16.88
CA ALA A 136 3.41 -8.01 -17.63
C ALA A 136 3.35 -7.74 -19.14
N VAL A 137 2.59 -6.73 -19.57
CA VAL A 137 2.47 -6.33 -20.98
C VAL A 137 3.85 -5.95 -21.55
N GLN A 138 4.63 -5.14 -20.85
CA GLN A 138 5.98 -4.76 -21.30
C GLN A 138 6.90 -5.98 -21.44
N ARG A 139 6.79 -6.97 -20.57
CA ARG A 139 7.56 -8.22 -20.66
C ARG A 139 7.14 -9.04 -21.88
N LEU A 140 5.85 -9.14 -22.17
CA LEU A 140 5.34 -9.84 -23.34
C LEU A 140 5.81 -9.17 -24.64
N LEU A 141 5.67 -7.85 -24.76
CA LEU A 141 6.12 -7.10 -25.94
C LEU A 141 7.64 -7.24 -26.20
N ARG A 142 8.46 -7.22 -25.14
CA ARG A 142 9.90 -7.46 -25.27
C ARG A 142 10.24 -8.88 -25.71
N ARG A 143 9.45 -9.87 -25.30
CA ARG A 143 9.61 -11.27 -25.74
C ARG A 143 9.25 -11.41 -27.21
N SER A 144 8.10 -10.90 -27.64
CA SER A 144 7.67 -10.97 -29.03
C SER A 144 8.68 -10.31 -29.99
N ARG A 145 9.22 -9.15 -29.62
CA ARG A 145 10.25 -8.45 -30.43
C ARG A 145 11.58 -9.21 -30.52
N ARG A 146 11.94 -10.02 -29.51
CA ARG A 146 13.14 -10.87 -29.55
C ARG A 146 12.95 -12.09 -30.46
N VAL A 147 11.75 -12.66 -30.49
CA VAL A 147 11.44 -13.80 -31.36
C VAL A 147 11.50 -13.38 -32.82
N THR A 148 10.79 -12.32 -33.20
CA THR A 148 10.78 -11.83 -34.59
C THR A 148 12.14 -11.25 -35.04
N GLY A 149 12.87 -10.59 -34.14
CA GLY A 149 14.23 -10.11 -34.43
C GLY A 149 15.27 -11.22 -34.56
N GLY A 150 15.10 -12.35 -33.86
CA GLY A 150 15.96 -13.53 -33.96
C GLY A 150 15.71 -14.34 -35.24
N GLU A 151 14.46 -14.43 -35.67
CA GLU A 151 14.09 -15.05 -36.95
C GLU A 151 14.65 -14.26 -38.14
N ALA A 152 14.60 -12.92 -38.09
CA ALA A 152 15.19 -12.08 -39.13
C ALA A 152 16.73 -12.16 -39.20
N ALA A 153 17.42 -12.38 -38.08
CA ALA A 153 18.88 -12.50 -38.03
C ALA A 153 19.40 -13.88 -38.48
N ASN A 154 18.59 -14.94 -38.36
CA ASN A 154 18.94 -16.29 -38.83
C ASN A 154 18.56 -16.53 -40.31
N SER A 155 17.90 -15.57 -40.95
CA SER A 155 17.46 -15.65 -42.35
C SER A 155 18.34 -14.83 -43.31
N ALA A 156 19.42 -14.22 -42.81
CA ALA A 156 20.39 -13.42 -43.55
C ALA A 156 21.77 -14.12 -43.52
#